data_AF-A0A6F9A4S3-F1
#
_entry.id   AF-A0A6F9A4S3-F1
#
_cell.length_a   1.000
_cell.length_b   1.000
_cell.length_c   1.000
_cell.angle_alpha   90.00
_cell.angle_beta   90.00
_cell.angle_gamma   90.00
#
_symmetry.space_group_name_H-M   'P 1'
#
loop_
_entity.id
_entity.type
_entity.pdbx_description
1 polymer ?
#
loop_
_entity_poly.entity_id
_entity_poly.type
_entity_poly.pdbx_seq_one_letter_code
_entity_poly.pdbx_strand_id
1 'polypeptide(L)'
;PVFYKGVAGSQVTLSSLVNQSRAMLEEQARHLLTETERQTMGYYMEEYRDGHIGVEQLVMALFELLNTHAKFALLSEVRGLVTPQDLERFDGMVLRREIQALKARQGGACVAALHPDSLSMVSYPDTLAS
;
A
#
# COMPACT_ATOMS: atom_id res chain seq x y z
N PRO A 1 -2.77 55.64 18.71
CA PRO A 1 -2.14 55.26 17.41
C PRO A 1 -0.76 54.63 17.68
N VAL A 2 -0.41 53.45 17.21
CA VAL A 2 -0.15 53.15 15.81
C VAL A 2 -0.24 51.62 15.66
N PHE A 3 -1.05 51.20 14.69
CA PHE A 3 -1.09 49.83 14.18
C PHE A 3 0.18 49.54 13.38
N TYR A 4 0.86 48.44 13.66
CA TYR A 4 1.80 47.85 12.71
C TYR A 4 1.13 46.64 12.02
N LYS A 5 0.62 46.95 10.83
CA LYS A 5 0.38 46.06 9.68
C LYS A 5 1.70 45.33 9.39
N GLY A 6 1.79 44.01 9.50
CA GLY A 6 1.31 43.07 8.49
C GLY A 6 2.50 42.38 7.82
N VAL A 7 2.87 41.21 8.33
CA VAL A 7 3.36 40.12 7.48
C VAL A 7 2.33 39.03 7.67
N ALA A 8 1.44 38.90 6.69
CA ALA A 8 0.51 37.79 6.59
C ALA A 8 1.36 36.51 6.47
N GLY A 9 1.64 35.88 7.62
CA GLY A 9 2.05 34.49 7.62
C GLY A 9 0.94 33.74 6.91
N SER A 10 1.25 33.11 5.78
CA SER A 10 0.34 32.21 5.11
C SER A 10 0.02 31.10 6.10
N GLN A 11 -1.09 31.25 6.83
CA GLN A 11 -1.54 30.25 7.77
C GLN A 11 -2.07 29.11 6.91
N VAL A 12 -1.20 28.13 6.64
CA VAL A 12 -1.65 26.86 6.10
C VAL A 12 -2.44 26.22 7.22
N THR A 13 -3.75 26.43 7.22
CA THR A 13 -4.65 25.76 8.15
C THR A 13 -4.52 24.26 7.90
N LEU A 14 -4.51 23.45 8.96
CA LEU A 14 -4.42 21.98 8.84
C LEU A 14 -5.47 21.41 7.86
N SER A 15 -6.61 22.10 7.74
CA SER A 15 -7.66 21.82 6.76
C SER A 15 -7.18 21.88 5.30
N SER A 16 -6.29 22.81 4.95
CA SER A 16 -5.77 22.92 3.59
C SER A 16 -4.90 21.72 3.21
N LEU A 17 -4.12 21.18 4.16
CA LEU A 17 -3.29 20.00 3.92
C LEU A 17 -4.15 18.75 3.73
N VAL A 18 -5.14 18.53 4.61
CA VAL A 18 -6.06 17.39 4.49
C VAL A 18 -6.85 17.46 3.18
N ASN A 19 -7.30 18.65 2.78
CA ASN A 19 -7.98 18.83 1.51
C ASN A 19 -7.08 18.54 0.30
N GLN A 20 -5.79 18.88 0.37
CA GLN A 20 -4.83 18.53 -0.67
C GLN A 20 -4.62 17.01 -0.76
N SER A 21 -4.44 16.32 0.36
CA SER A 21 -4.31 14.86 0.39
C SER A 21 -5.55 14.16 -0.18
N ARG A 22 -6.75 14.68 0.11
CA ARG A 22 -8.00 14.16 -0.47
C ARG A 22 -8.05 14.37 -1.99
N ALA A 23 -7.65 15.53 -2.48
CA ALA A 23 -7.60 15.81 -3.91
C ALA A 23 -6.61 14.90 -4.65
N MET A 24 -5.43 14.64 -4.07
CA MET A 24 -4.45 13.71 -4.63
C MET A 24 -4.99 12.27 -4.69
N LEU A 25 -5.62 11.80 -3.61
CA LEU A 25 -6.26 10.48 -3.60
C LEU A 25 -7.34 10.36 -4.68
N GLU A 26 -8.23 11.35 -4.78
CA GLU A 26 -9.30 11.35 -5.80
C GLU A 26 -8.75 11.31 -7.21
N GLU A 27 -7.68 12.07 -7.47
CA GLU A 27 -7.07 12.11 -8.79
C GLU A 27 -6.42 10.78 -9.17
N GLN A 28 -5.65 10.17 -8.25
CA GLN A 28 -5.10 8.84 -8.48
C GLN A 28 -6.20 7.79 -8.65
N ALA A 29 -7.28 7.89 -7.87
CA ALA A 29 -8.40 6.97 -7.93
C ALA A 29 -9.14 7.02 -9.28
N ARG A 30 -9.26 8.19 -9.91
CA ARG A 30 -9.87 8.32 -11.26
C ARG A 30 -9.13 7.50 -12.33
N HIS A 31 -7.82 7.34 -12.19
CA HIS A 31 -7.00 6.63 -13.17
C HIS A 31 -6.97 5.12 -12.93
N LEU A 32 -7.13 4.68 -11.68
CA LEU A 32 -6.91 3.29 -11.28
C LEU A 32 -8.20 2.52 -10.97
N LEU A 33 -9.29 3.23 -10.64
CA LEU A 33 -10.56 2.63 -10.20
C LEU A 33 -11.68 2.92 -11.20
N THR A 34 -12.61 1.97 -11.31
CA THR A 34 -13.90 2.21 -11.96
C THR A 34 -14.75 3.17 -11.14
N GLU A 35 -15.81 3.72 -11.74
CA GLU A 35 -16.75 4.61 -11.04
C GLU A 35 -17.30 3.97 -9.76
N THR A 36 -17.76 2.74 -9.85
CA THR A 36 -18.32 1.99 -8.72
C THR A 36 -17.27 1.78 -7.62
N GLU A 37 -16.05 1.37 -7.98
CA GLU A 37 -14.99 1.18 -7.00
C GLU A 37 -14.61 2.49 -6.30
N ARG A 38 -14.59 3.60 -7.04
CA ARG A 38 -14.29 4.91 -6.46
C ARG A 38 -15.38 5.36 -5.50
N GLN A 39 -16.65 5.13 -5.83
CA GLN A 39 -17.78 5.38 -4.92
C GLN A 39 -17.66 4.52 -3.64
N THR A 40 -17.38 3.23 -3.80
CA THR A 40 -17.16 2.31 -2.67
C THR A 40 -15.99 2.75 -1.79
N MET A 41 -14.86 3.15 -2.38
CA MET A 41 -13.71 3.67 -1.64
C MET A 41 -14.06 4.95 -0.87
N GLY A 42 -14.78 5.89 -1.51
CA GLY A 42 -15.24 7.12 -0.88
C GLY A 42 -16.14 6.85 0.32
N TYR A 43 -17.06 5.90 0.20
CA TYR A 43 -17.93 5.46 1.28
C TYR A 43 -17.13 4.96 2.50
N TYR A 44 -16.19 4.03 2.31
CA TYR A 44 -15.38 3.53 3.43
C TYR A 44 -14.48 4.60 4.07
N MET A 45 -13.95 5.54 3.28
CA MET A 45 -13.17 6.67 3.79
C MET A 45 -14.03 7.61 4.66
N GLU A 46 -15.28 7.84 4.26
CA GLU A 46 -16.24 8.64 5.01
C GLU A 46 -16.66 7.96 6.32
N GLU A 47 -16.99 6.67 6.26
CA GLU A 47 -17.36 5.89 7.46
C GLU A 47 -16.22 5.82 8.48
N TYR A 48 -14.96 5.74 8.01
CA TYR A 48 -13.80 5.80 8.89
C TYR A 48 -13.63 7.18 9.52
N ARG A 49 -13.75 8.25 8.72
CA ARG A 49 -13.65 9.65 9.19
C ARG A 49 -14.71 9.95 10.25
N ASP A 50 -15.92 9.48 10.04
CA ASP A 50 -17.05 9.73 10.94
C ASP A 50 -17.02 8.80 12.18
N GLY A 51 -16.07 7.85 12.23
CA GLY A 51 -15.85 6.94 13.35
C GLY A 51 -16.82 5.76 13.40
N HIS A 52 -17.59 5.53 12.34
CA HIS A 52 -18.49 4.38 12.24
C HIS A 52 -17.72 3.06 12.09
N ILE A 53 -16.54 3.10 11.48
CA ILE A 53 -15.65 1.94 11.35
C ILE A 53 -14.23 2.26 11.84
N GLY A 54 -13.55 1.26 12.39
CA GLY A 54 -12.13 1.37 12.76
C GLY A 54 -11.19 1.12 11.58
N VAL A 55 -9.91 1.45 11.75
CA VAL A 55 -8.88 1.28 10.70
C VAL A 55 -8.77 -0.15 10.16
N GLU A 56 -9.00 -1.18 10.98
CA GLU A 56 -8.95 -2.57 10.50
C GLU A 56 -10.05 -2.87 9.48
N GLN A 57 -11.28 -2.42 9.75
CA GLN A 57 -12.42 -2.59 8.85
C GLN A 57 -12.18 -1.86 7.53
N LEU A 58 -11.65 -0.63 7.61
CA LEU A 58 -11.25 0.15 6.45
C LEU A 58 -10.21 -0.62 5.61
N VAL A 59 -9.13 -1.07 6.23
CA VAL A 59 -8.03 -1.76 5.51
C VAL A 59 -8.50 -3.07 4.89
N MET A 60 -9.36 -3.83 5.58
CA MET A 60 -9.94 -5.06 5.04
C MET A 60 -10.77 -4.75 3.77
N ALA A 61 -11.64 -3.75 3.83
CA ALA A 61 -12.43 -3.33 2.68
C ALA A 61 -11.56 -2.83 1.52
N LEU A 62 -10.51 -2.05 1.82
CA LEU A 62 -9.57 -1.57 0.81
C LEU A 62 -8.78 -2.72 0.16
N PHE A 63 -8.37 -3.75 0.90
CA PHE A 63 -7.67 -4.89 0.27
C PHE A 63 -8.56 -5.73 -0.64
N GLU A 64 -9.85 -5.81 -0.34
CA GLU A 64 -10.82 -6.48 -1.21
C GLU A 64 -11.09 -5.66 -2.48
N LEU A 65 -11.22 -4.34 -2.32
CA LEU A 65 -11.46 -3.40 -3.41
C LEU A 65 -10.23 -3.24 -4.33
N LEU A 66 -9.04 -3.05 -3.75
CA LEU A 66 -7.78 -2.81 -4.43
C LEU A 66 -7.13 -4.14 -4.85
N ASN A 67 -7.85 -4.95 -5.62
CA ASN A 67 -7.47 -6.32 -5.95
C ASN A 67 -6.26 -6.48 -6.91
N THR A 68 -5.64 -5.39 -7.37
CA THR A 68 -4.47 -5.43 -8.27
C THR A 68 -3.28 -4.67 -7.72
N HIS A 69 -2.07 -5.07 -8.10
CA HIS A 69 -0.84 -4.37 -7.69
C HIS A 69 -0.83 -2.89 -8.08
N ALA A 70 -1.46 -2.51 -9.20
CA ALA A 70 -1.55 -1.11 -9.60
C ALA A 70 -2.43 -0.28 -8.63
N LYS A 71 -3.55 -0.84 -8.18
CA LYS A 71 -4.48 -0.19 -7.25
C LYS A 71 -3.90 -0.01 -5.85
N PHE A 72 -2.94 -0.85 -5.45
CA PHE A 72 -2.22 -0.71 -4.16
C PHE A 72 -1.44 0.60 -4.04
N ALA A 73 -1.11 1.28 -5.15
CA ALA A 73 -0.50 2.61 -5.11
C ALA A 73 -1.35 3.61 -4.30
N LEU A 74 -2.68 3.45 -4.29
CA LEU A 74 -3.60 4.31 -3.54
C LEU A 74 -3.43 4.21 -2.02
N LEU A 75 -2.86 3.13 -1.49
CA LEU A 75 -2.62 2.99 -0.04
C LEU A 75 -1.67 4.05 0.49
N SER A 76 -0.75 4.54 -0.34
CA SER A 76 0.16 5.63 0.04
C SER A 76 -0.59 6.95 0.24
N GLU A 77 -1.57 7.25 -0.60
CA GLU A 77 -2.44 8.42 -0.48
C GLU A 77 -3.43 8.27 0.69
N VAL A 78 -4.01 7.09 0.86
CA VAL A 78 -4.89 6.76 2.00
C VAL A 78 -4.14 6.95 3.33
N ARG A 79 -2.87 6.54 3.40
CA ARG A 79 -2.03 6.74 4.60
C ARG A 79 -1.96 8.20 5.03
N GLY A 80 -1.96 9.14 4.08
CA GLY A 80 -1.99 10.59 4.37
C GLY A 80 -3.32 11.09 4.98
N LEU A 81 -4.36 10.26 4.97
CA LEU A 81 -5.69 10.56 5.51
C LEU A 81 -6.02 9.76 6.78
N VAL A 82 -5.23 8.75 7.11
CA VAL A 82 -5.39 7.95 8.33
C VAL A 82 -4.94 8.77 9.55
N THR A 83 -5.65 8.66 10.66
CA THR A 83 -5.31 9.41 11.87
C THR A 83 -3.96 8.95 12.44
N PRO A 84 -3.18 9.82 13.10
CA PRO A 84 -1.88 9.45 13.65
C PRO A 84 -1.91 8.25 14.62
N GLN A 85 -3.04 8.03 15.30
CA GLN A 85 -3.24 6.91 16.24
C GLN A 85 -3.37 5.57 15.52
N ASP A 86 -3.87 5.56 14.30
CA ASP A 86 -4.14 4.36 13.52
C ASP A 86 -3.03 4.02 12.52
N LEU A 87 -2.07 4.94 12.29
CA LEU A 87 -1.01 4.77 11.30
C LEU A 87 -0.16 3.51 11.51
N GLU A 88 0.25 3.23 12.75
CA GLU A 88 1.07 2.04 13.04
C GLU A 88 0.33 0.74 12.68
N ARG A 89 -0.97 0.69 13.00
CA ARG A 89 -1.82 -0.47 12.72
C ARG A 89 -2.06 -0.63 11.23
N PHE A 90 -2.31 0.48 10.53
CA PHE A 90 -2.44 0.55 9.08
C PHE A 90 -1.16 0.02 8.39
N ASP A 91 -0.01 0.62 8.69
CA ASP A 91 1.29 0.27 8.10
C ASP A 91 1.62 -1.22 8.34
N GLY A 92 1.36 -1.73 9.55
CA GLY A 92 1.55 -3.14 9.88
C GLY A 92 0.66 -4.09 9.05
N MET A 93 -0.59 -3.70 8.75
CA MET A 93 -1.49 -4.52 7.92
C MET A 93 -1.08 -4.51 6.44
N VAL A 94 -0.70 -3.35 5.91
CA VAL A 94 -0.22 -3.21 4.52
C VAL A 94 1.03 -4.07 4.32
N LEU A 95 2.01 -3.98 5.22
CA LEU A 95 3.22 -4.79 5.15
C LEU A 95 2.92 -6.30 5.20
N ARG A 96 2.02 -6.74 6.09
CA ARG A 96 1.62 -8.16 6.16
C ARG A 96 1.02 -8.65 4.84
N ARG A 97 0.20 -7.83 4.18
CA ARG A 97 -0.40 -8.15 2.88
C ARG A 97 0.64 -8.24 1.77
N GLU A 98 1.61 -7.32 1.74
CA GLU A 98 2.71 -7.37 0.78
C GLU A 98 3.57 -8.63 0.95
N ILE A 99 3.91 -8.99 2.18
CA ILE A 99 4.64 -10.24 2.48
C ILE A 99 3.84 -11.46 1.99
N GLN A 100 2.53 -11.50 2.23
CA GLN A 100 1.67 -12.58 1.74
C GLN A 100 1.65 -12.66 0.20
N ALA A 101 1.54 -11.52 -0.48
CA ALA A 101 1.57 -11.47 -1.94
C ALA A 101 2.92 -11.94 -2.51
N LEU A 102 4.03 -11.55 -1.89
CA LEU A 102 5.37 -12.00 -2.25
C LEU A 102 5.56 -13.50 -2.01
N LYS A 103 5.05 -14.03 -0.90
CA LYS A 103 5.10 -15.46 -0.59
C LYS A 103 4.27 -16.29 -1.56
N ALA A 104 3.08 -15.83 -1.95
CA ALA A 104 2.24 -16.53 -2.93
C ALA A 104 2.94 -16.68 -4.29
N ARG A 105 3.69 -15.67 -4.72
CA ARG A 105 4.49 -15.70 -5.95
C ARG A 105 5.70 -16.64 -5.85
N GLN A 106 6.36 -16.68 -4.70
CA GLN A 106 7.52 -17.55 -4.46
C GLN A 106 7.13 -19.01 -4.24
N GLY A 107 6.00 -19.26 -3.58
CA GLY A 107 5.47 -20.62 -3.32
C GLY A 107 5.20 -21.43 -4.59
N GLY A 108 4.99 -20.80 -5.75
CA GLY A 108 4.93 -21.46 -7.05
C GLY A 108 6.30 -21.75 -7.69
N ALA A 109 7.32 -20.94 -7.39
CA ALA A 109 8.68 -21.10 -7.93
C ALA A 109 9.48 -22.21 -7.20
N CYS A 110 9.25 -22.39 -5.90
CA CYS A 110 9.98 -23.39 -5.11
C CYS A 110 9.59 -24.84 -5.45
N VAL A 111 8.35 -25.10 -5.89
CA VAL A 111 7.90 -26.46 -6.23
C VAL A 111 8.47 -26.95 -7.57
N ALA A 112 8.92 -26.03 -8.43
CA ALA A 112 9.61 -26.37 -9.69
C ALA A 112 11.12 -26.65 -9.50
N ALA A 113 11.71 -26.18 -8.39
CA ALA A 113 13.14 -26.37 -8.10
C ALA A 113 13.44 -27.67 -7.31
N LEU A 114 12.41 -28.40 -6.87
CA LEU A 114 12.54 -29.72 -6.26
C LEU A 114 12.47 -30.81 -7.35
N HIS A 115 13.41 -30.81 -8.28
CA HIS A 115 13.85 -32.05 -8.91
C HIS A 115 15.26 -32.36 -8.41
N PRO A 116 15.40 -32.97 -7.21
CA PRO A 116 16.68 -33.30 -6.62
C PRO A 116 17.15 -34.65 -7.17
N ASP A 117 17.23 -34.81 -8.49
CA ASP A 117 17.87 -36.00 -9.07
C ASP A 117 18.46 -35.66 -10.43
N SER A 118 19.67 -35.10 -10.38
CA SER A 118 20.70 -35.33 -11.38
C SER A 118 22.03 -35.12 -10.68
N LEU A 119 22.36 -36.13 -9.86
CA LEU A 119 23.67 -36.36 -9.27
C LEU A 119 24.77 -36.11 -10.31
N SER A 120 25.73 -35.29 -9.91
CA SER A 120 26.95 -34.99 -10.63
C SER A 120 27.75 -36.25 -10.94
N MET A 121 27.91 -36.59 -12.22
CA MET A 121 29.00 -37.46 -12.66
C MET A 121 30.19 -36.57 -13.02
N VAL A 122 31.07 -36.31 -12.05
CA VAL A 122 32.42 -35.81 -12.34
C VAL A 122 33.30 -37.02 -12.68
N SER A 123 33.41 -37.35 -13.97
CA SER A 123 34.50 -38.21 -14.44
C SER A 123 35.75 -37.36 -14.59
N TYR A 124 36.75 -37.61 -13.75
CA TYR A 124 38.09 -37.06 -13.92
C TYR A 124 38.77 -37.75 -15.11
N PRO A 125 39.46 -37.00 -15.99
CA PRO A 125 40.23 -37.61 -17.06
C PRO A 125 41.52 -38.24 -16.50
N ASP A 126 41.80 -39.42 -17.02
CA ASP A 126 43.04 -40.18 -16.92
C ASP A 126 44.27 -39.28 -17.07
N THR A 127 45.22 -39.35 -16.13
CA THR A 127 46.60 -38.96 -16.41
C THR A 127 47.61 -39.64 -15.48
N LEU A 128 48.46 -40.43 -16.14
CA LEU A 128 49.89 -40.68 -15.90
C LEU A 128 50.34 -41.71 -14.84
N ALA A 129 50.94 -42.77 -15.41
CA ALA A 129 52.31 -43.25 -15.16
C ALA A 129 52.61 -43.97 -13.84
N SER A 130 52.87 -45.27 -13.96
CA SER A 130 54.24 -45.79 -13.81
C SER A 130 54.42 -47.13 -14.51
#